data_AF-A0A453IID1-F1
#
_entry.id   AF-A0A453IID1-F1
#
_cell.length_a   1.000
_cell.length_b   1.000
_cell.length_c   1.000
_cell.angle_alpha   90.00
_cell.angle_beta   90.00
_cell.angle_gamma   90.00
#
_symmetry.space_group_name_H-M   'P 1'
#
loop_
_entity.id
_entity.type
_entity.pdbx_description
1 polymer ?
#
loop_
_entity_poly.entity_id
_entity_poly.type
_entity_poly.pdbx_seq_one_letter_code
_entity_poly.pdbx_strand_id
1 'polypeptide(L)'
;MTPMEQDKSSARTPDIKIRKFDQEASYQELTRMIIMHDYPLSIVEHEEMKRFAKGLNPVFNMASSLDIEEYSTLLFQKEKSDLKEKIALSSRRVSLSASVWVPHGAEPTIKYLCLTAHFIDSEWKLQRRIIKFGVLWSSPSDLERMIHCKEACVLESEVGAYNVIWEAIREWNLDRKLFCLTSVSEIRNSGSISKLKDMLIQRNCLPIRGELYNIACVDDMLDSVLSKGQPLLYRVGDLLERFIQACASSSLTQQQLLEVANDVGMKCPHEDAKWWHKIYFRLEVLLHFKKLLPSEEFVSVEEMKIVEPIYKILRVFYRVVEVMSGPVCLTANMYFHEVWKVRTILQEEACTEHSDVASMIREMQEAFNEYWAKSYLWLSVPVVLDPRFKITFIEFRLKRAFGTDATKYVNDVAEIVRELFHEYCTPVDQPNVKTSNCEVHNVEIDGFDSDLLEDWDQHLTAQTRSQLLSELDSYLEDGLLPRKDDFDILNWWMSHSSKYPTLSKMVQDVLAMPSSAVHCQAAFSSEGPVIHKQWSTLNIKTIEALVCTRDWIS
;
A
#
# COMPACT_ATOMS: atom_id res chain seq x y z
N MET A 1 -61.33 15.34 -49.61
CA MET A 1 -61.24 16.66 -48.97
C MET A 1 -62.19 16.69 -47.79
N THR A 2 -61.73 16.27 -46.61
CA THR A 2 -62.09 16.79 -45.27
C THR A 2 -61.29 15.98 -44.23
N PRO A 3 -60.71 16.62 -43.20
CA PRO A 3 -59.61 16.05 -42.41
C PRO A 3 -60.10 15.36 -41.13
N MET A 4 -59.36 14.30 -40.74
CA MET A 4 -59.50 13.56 -39.49
C MET A 4 -59.33 14.47 -38.27
N GLU A 5 -60.27 14.34 -37.33
CA GLU A 5 -60.22 14.89 -35.98
C GLU A 5 -58.99 14.38 -35.23
N GLN A 6 -58.13 15.29 -34.78
CA GLN A 6 -57.04 14.99 -33.85
C GLN A 6 -57.58 14.96 -32.41
N ASP A 7 -57.45 13.77 -31.84
CA ASP A 7 -57.73 13.42 -30.46
C ASP A 7 -56.84 14.23 -29.49
N LYS A 8 -57.46 14.88 -28.50
CA LYS A 8 -56.77 15.67 -27.47
C LYS A 8 -56.24 14.73 -26.38
N SER A 9 -55.06 14.17 -26.61
CA SER A 9 -54.27 13.52 -25.57
C SER A 9 -53.60 14.58 -24.67
N SER A 10 -54.18 14.81 -23.50
CA SER A 10 -53.59 15.52 -22.36
C SER A 10 -52.25 14.88 -21.96
N ALA A 11 -51.14 15.52 -22.34
CA ALA A 11 -49.84 15.21 -21.79
C ALA A 11 -49.77 15.77 -20.35
N ARG A 12 -49.80 14.89 -19.35
CA ARG A 12 -49.44 15.24 -17.97
C ARG A 12 -47.94 15.58 -17.95
N THR A 13 -47.62 16.86 -17.86
CA THR A 13 -46.27 17.32 -17.51
C THR A 13 -45.91 16.77 -16.14
N PRO A 14 -44.77 16.06 -15.98
CA PRO A 14 -44.29 15.72 -14.65
C PRO A 14 -43.97 17.03 -13.93
N ASP A 15 -44.47 17.15 -12.72
CA ASP A 15 -44.27 18.28 -11.83
C ASP A 15 -42.77 18.35 -11.46
N ILE A 16 -41.99 19.09 -12.26
CA ILE A 16 -40.58 19.35 -11.97
C ILE A 16 -40.58 20.25 -10.75
N LYS A 17 -40.35 19.67 -9.57
CA LYS A 17 -39.96 20.44 -8.38
C LYS A 17 -38.76 21.29 -8.76
N ILE A 18 -38.98 22.59 -8.97
CA ILE A 18 -37.93 23.57 -9.24
C ILE A 18 -37.07 23.61 -7.97
N ARG A 19 -35.94 22.91 -7.98
CA ARG A 19 -34.98 22.92 -6.88
C ARG A 19 -34.42 24.35 -6.83
N LYS A 20 -34.63 25.06 -5.70
CA LYS A 20 -34.10 26.40 -5.50
C LYS A 20 -32.58 26.34 -5.63
N PHE A 21 -31.99 27.24 -6.41
CA PHE A 21 -30.55 27.33 -6.59
C PHE A 21 -29.85 27.53 -5.24
N ASP A 22 -28.85 26.70 -4.99
CA ASP A 22 -27.99 26.75 -3.81
C ASP A 22 -26.53 26.94 -4.26
N GLN A 23 -26.03 28.13 -3.98
CA GLN A 23 -24.67 28.56 -4.32
C GLN A 23 -23.63 27.72 -3.56
N GLU A 24 -23.91 27.41 -2.30
CA GLU A 24 -23.01 26.70 -1.40
C GLU A 24 -22.80 25.25 -1.85
N ALA A 25 -23.91 24.56 -2.16
CA ALA A 25 -23.85 23.22 -2.73
C ALA A 25 -23.04 23.18 -4.04
N SER A 26 -23.12 24.22 -4.85
CA SER A 26 -22.39 24.31 -6.12
C SER A 26 -20.88 24.51 -5.90
N TYR A 27 -20.46 25.24 -4.86
CA TYR A 27 -19.05 25.34 -4.48
C TYR A 27 -18.48 24.03 -3.95
N GLN A 28 -19.26 23.26 -3.20
CA GLN A 28 -18.82 21.93 -2.73
C GLN A 28 -18.58 20.97 -3.90
N GLU A 29 -19.48 20.94 -4.89
CA GLU A 29 -19.29 20.11 -6.10
C GLU A 29 -18.12 20.60 -6.96
N LEU A 30 -17.94 21.92 -7.09
CA LEU A 30 -16.81 22.50 -7.82
C LEU A 30 -15.47 22.14 -7.13
N THR A 31 -15.40 22.23 -5.80
CA THR A 31 -14.23 21.83 -5.02
C THR A 31 -13.94 20.33 -5.19
N ARG A 32 -14.96 19.46 -5.13
CA ARG A 32 -14.79 18.02 -5.40
C ARG A 32 -14.23 17.77 -6.79
N MET A 33 -14.76 18.45 -7.81
CA MET A 33 -14.27 18.35 -9.19
C MET A 33 -12.78 18.75 -9.30
N ILE A 34 -12.40 19.85 -8.65
CA ILE A 34 -11.01 20.35 -8.65
C ILE A 34 -10.07 19.33 -8.01
N ILE A 35 -10.45 18.76 -6.86
CA ILE A 35 -9.67 17.75 -6.14
C ILE A 35 -9.56 16.45 -6.95
N MET A 36 -10.67 15.96 -7.51
CA MET A 36 -10.72 14.67 -8.22
C MET A 36 -9.97 14.66 -9.55
N HIS A 37 -9.84 15.83 -10.19
CA HIS A 37 -9.22 15.97 -11.50
C HIS A 37 -7.89 16.72 -11.48
N ASP A 38 -7.32 16.94 -10.30
CA ASP A 38 -6.03 17.61 -10.12
C ASP A 38 -5.96 18.99 -10.78
N TYR A 39 -7.10 19.70 -10.81
CA TYR A 39 -7.16 21.03 -11.41
C TYR A 39 -6.42 22.06 -10.55
N PRO A 40 -5.87 23.12 -11.17
CA PRO A 40 -5.31 24.21 -10.40
C PRO A 40 -6.44 24.94 -9.69
N LEU A 41 -6.23 25.37 -8.43
CA LEU A 41 -7.25 26.11 -7.68
C LEU A 41 -7.69 27.39 -8.42
N SER A 42 -6.79 27.97 -9.23
CA SER A 42 -7.06 29.14 -10.07
C SER A 42 -7.95 28.88 -11.29
N ILE A 43 -8.37 27.64 -11.57
CA ILE A 43 -9.25 27.33 -12.70
C ILE A 43 -10.58 28.12 -12.62
N VAL A 44 -11.05 28.40 -11.41
CA VAL A 44 -12.26 29.21 -11.16
C VAL A 44 -12.09 30.66 -11.58
N GLU A 45 -10.85 31.13 -11.72
CA GLU A 45 -10.54 32.49 -12.12
C GLU A 45 -10.41 32.65 -13.64
N HIS A 46 -10.38 31.55 -14.39
CA HIS A 46 -10.31 31.57 -15.86
C HIS A 46 -11.60 32.14 -16.46
N GLU A 47 -11.47 33.04 -17.43
CA GLU A 47 -12.62 33.74 -18.03
C GLU A 47 -13.56 32.78 -18.77
N GLU A 48 -13.02 31.75 -19.43
CA GLU A 48 -13.78 30.71 -20.12
C GLU A 48 -14.60 29.89 -19.11
N MET A 49 -14.03 29.56 -17.95
CA MET A 49 -14.73 28.82 -16.89
C MET A 49 -15.87 29.66 -16.29
N LYS A 50 -15.62 30.95 -16.04
CA LYS A 50 -16.65 31.90 -15.60
C LYS A 50 -17.78 32.03 -16.63
N ARG A 51 -17.45 32.12 -17.92
CA ARG A 51 -18.44 32.18 -19.01
C ARG A 51 -19.26 30.90 -19.10
N PHE A 52 -18.61 29.74 -18.99
CA PHE A 52 -19.27 28.45 -18.96
C PHE A 52 -20.28 28.36 -17.80
N ALA A 53 -19.87 28.69 -16.57
CA ALA A 53 -20.75 28.66 -15.41
C ALA A 53 -21.94 29.64 -15.53
N LYS A 54 -21.70 30.87 -16.02
CA LYS A 54 -22.77 31.84 -16.29
C LYS A 54 -23.74 31.37 -17.39
N GLY A 55 -23.25 30.63 -18.38
CA GLY A 55 -24.06 30.02 -19.42
C GLY A 55 -25.01 28.93 -18.88
N LEU A 56 -24.57 28.19 -17.85
CA LEU A 56 -25.40 27.20 -17.16
C LEU A 56 -26.40 27.86 -16.20
N ASN A 57 -25.96 28.84 -15.42
CA ASN A 57 -26.81 29.58 -14.50
C ASN A 57 -26.34 31.03 -14.33
N PRO A 58 -27.08 32.04 -14.85
CA PRO A 58 -26.69 33.44 -14.78
C PRO A 58 -26.58 34.02 -13.36
N VAL A 59 -27.24 33.42 -12.35
CA VAL A 59 -27.17 33.89 -10.96
C VAL A 59 -26.04 33.26 -10.14
N PHE A 60 -25.33 32.27 -10.71
CA PHE A 60 -24.18 31.65 -10.05
C PHE A 60 -23.01 32.64 -10.05
N ASN A 61 -22.50 32.94 -8.85
CA ASN A 61 -21.28 33.69 -8.68
C ASN A 61 -20.09 32.73 -8.60
N MET A 62 -19.02 33.02 -9.31
CA MET A 62 -17.83 32.16 -9.30
C MET A 62 -17.00 32.43 -8.04
N ALA A 63 -16.52 31.36 -7.40
CA ALA A 63 -15.58 31.42 -6.28
C ALA A 63 -14.21 31.97 -6.73
N SER A 64 -13.44 32.52 -5.78
CA SER A 64 -12.02 32.79 -5.94
C SER A 64 -11.17 31.55 -5.63
N SER A 65 -9.89 31.54 -6.01
CA SER A 65 -8.97 30.47 -5.64
C SER A 65 -8.80 30.32 -4.11
N LEU A 66 -8.89 31.43 -3.36
CA LEU A 66 -8.86 31.42 -1.89
C LEU A 66 -10.10 30.76 -1.30
N ASP A 67 -11.29 31.04 -1.87
CA ASP A 67 -12.52 30.37 -1.44
C ASP A 67 -12.42 28.87 -1.67
N ILE A 68 -11.90 28.43 -2.83
CA ILE A 68 -11.69 27.00 -3.12
C ILE A 68 -10.66 26.37 -2.15
N GLU A 69 -9.59 27.08 -1.80
CA GLU A 69 -8.61 26.62 -0.81
C GLU A 69 -9.27 26.41 0.58
N GLU A 70 -10.15 27.33 0.99
CA GLU A 70 -10.94 27.21 2.22
C GLU A 70 -11.94 26.04 2.16
N TYR A 71 -12.73 25.92 1.09
CA TYR A 71 -13.65 24.79 0.89
C TYR A 71 -12.93 23.44 0.86
N SER A 72 -11.74 23.38 0.26
CA SER A 72 -10.90 22.18 0.24
C SER A 72 -10.48 21.79 1.67
N THR A 73 -10.11 22.78 2.49
CA THR A 73 -9.75 22.57 3.89
C THR A 73 -10.96 22.10 4.71
N LEU A 74 -12.13 22.70 4.52
CA LEU A 74 -13.36 22.29 5.20
C LEU A 74 -13.77 20.86 4.85
N LEU A 75 -13.72 20.51 3.56
CA LEU A 75 -14.00 19.16 3.10
C LEU A 75 -13.00 18.16 3.71
N PHE A 76 -11.70 18.48 3.68
CA PHE A 76 -10.67 17.66 4.32
C PHE A 76 -10.95 17.42 5.80
N GLN A 77 -11.27 18.45 6.59
CA GLN A 77 -11.53 18.28 8.02
C GLN A 77 -12.75 17.40 8.31
N LYS A 78 -13.80 17.53 7.49
CA LYS A 78 -14.98 16.69 7.57
C LYS A 78 -14.63 15.23 7.29
N GLU A 79 -14.07 14.94 6.12
CA GLU A 79 -13.74 13.58 5.70
C GLU A 79 -12.66 12.95 6.62
N LYS A 80 -11.73 13.75 7.16
CA LYS A 80 -10.74 13.32 8.17
C LYS A 80 -11.42 12.85 9.44
N SER A 81 -12.45 13.56 9.89
CA SER A 81 -13.19 13.21 11.11
C SER A 81 -13.95 11.89 10.91
N ASP A 82 -14.63 11.74 9.77
CA ASP A 82 -15.37 10.53 9.40
C ASP A 82 -14.42 9.32 9.30
N LEU A 83 -13.24 9.49 8.69
CA LEU A 83 -12.25 8.43 8.57
C LEU A 83 -11.61 8.07 9.93
N LYS A 84 -11.34 9.05 10.79
CA LYS A 84 -10.85 8.79 12.16
C LYS A 84 -11.84 7.95 12.96
N GLU A 85 -13.13 8.25 12.88
CA GLU A 85 -14.17 7.45 13.52
C GLU A 85 -14.21 6.03 12.94
N LYS A 86 -14.14 5.88 11.61
CA LYS A 86 -14.11 4.56 10.95
C LYS A 86 -12.92 3.72 11.43
N ILE A 87 -11.71 4.30 11.49
CA ILE A 87 -10.51 3.61 11.99
C ILE A 87 -10.65 3.28 13.49
N ALA A 88 -11.22 4.19 14.28
CA ALA A 88 -11.42 3.97 15.71
C ALA A 88 -12.34 2.77 15.99
N LEU A 89 -13.42 2.62 15.22
CA LEU A 89 -14.44 1.59 15.38
C LEU A 89 -14.09 0.24 14.72
N SER A 90 -13.39 0.25 13.59
CA SER A 90 -13.27 -0.94 12.75
C SER A 90 -12.08 -1.84 13.10
N SER A 91 -10.99 -1.27 13.64
CA SER A 91 -9.77 -2.05 13.86
C SER A 91 -9.21 -1.88 15.27
N ARG A 92 -8.69 -2.98 15.81
CA ARG A 92 -7.95 -2.96 17.08
C ARG A 92 -6.58 -2.35 16.84
N ARG A 93 -5.92 -2.70 15.73
CA ARG A 93 -4.67 -2.09 15.29
C ARG A 93 -4.71 -1.63 13.82
N VAL A 94 -3.71 -0.87 13.41
CA VAL A 94 -3.58 -0.25 12.09
C VAL A 94 -2.15 -0.43 11.62
N SER A 95 -1.99 -0.89 10.38
CA SER A 95 -0.70 -0.99 9.71
C SER A 95 -0.46 0.28 8.90
N LEU A 96 0.79 0.76 8.85
CA LEU A 96 1.15 1.94 8.09
C LEU A 96 2.08 1.60 6.93
N SER A 97 1.98 2.34 5.83
CA SER A 97 3.02 2.37 4.80
C SER A 97 3.52 3.78 4.52
N ALA A 98 4.83 3.96 4.34
CA ALA A 98 5.44 5.26 4.06
C ALA A 98 6.20 5.25 2.72
N SER A 99 5.79 6.14 1.81
CA SER A 99 6.42 6.35 0.50
C SER A 99 6.98 7.77 0.35
N VAL A 100 7.92 7.94 -0.57
CA VAL A 100 8.51 9.23 -0.92
C VAL A 100 7.88 9.71 -2.22
N TRP A 101 7.37 10.94 -2.22
CA TRP A 101 6.77 11.59 -3.38
C TRP A 101 7.62 12.79 -3.80
N VAL A 102 7.71 13.03 -5.10
CA VAL A 102 8.48 14.15 -5.67
C VAL A 102 7.62 15.03 -6.57
N PRO A 103 7.89 16.35 -6.67
CA PRO A 103 7.31 17.18 -7.71
C PRO A 103 7.72 16.70 -9.11
N HIS A 104 6.84 16.89 -10.09
CA HIS A 104 7.18 16.63 -11.48
C HIS A 104 8.23 17.63 -12.01
N GLY A 105 9.35 17.12 -12.55
CA GLY A 105 10.42 17.95 -13.15
C GLY A 105 11.84 17.45 -12.83
N ALA A 106 12.85 18.06 -13.46
CA ALA A 106 14.25 17.68 -13.25
C ALA A 106 14.80 18.17 -11.90
N GLU A 107 15.39 17.24 -11.15
CA GLU A 107 15.91 17.32 -9.78
C GLU A 107 14.90 17.81 -8.71
N PRO A 108 14.44 16.92 -7.80
CA PRO A 108 13.50 17.31 -6.77
C PRO A 108 14.21 18.18 -5.73
N THR A 109 13.90 19.47 -5.72
CA THR A 109 14.32 20.41 -4.68
C THR A 109 13.57 20.18 -3.36
N ILE A 110 12.46 19.43 -3.38
CA ILE A 110 11.70 18.95 -2.22
C ILE A 110 11.28 17.49 -2.45
N LYS A 111 11.29 16.71 -1.37
CA LYS A 111 10.70 15.38 -1.27
C LYS A 111 9.64 15.37 -0.17
N TYR A 112 8.52 14.71 -0.43
CA TYR A 112 7.43 14.55 0.53
C TYR A 112 7.37 13.12 1.05
N LEU A 113 6.90 12.95 2.27
CA LEU A 113 6.51 11.67 2.85
C LEU A 113 5.00 11.55 2.80
N CYS A 114 4.51 10.50 2.15
CA CYS A 114 3.11 10.11 2.17
C CYS A 114 2.94 8.88 3.08
N LEU A 115 2.08 9.01 4.09
CA LEU A 115 1.77 7.96 5.05
C LEU A 115 0.35 7.44 4.79
N THR A 116 0.23 6.14 4.64
CA THR A 116 -1.04 5.46 4.35
C THR A 116 -1.37 4.49 5.47
N ALA A 117 -2.59 4.53 5.96
CA ALA A 117 -3.16 3.55 6.89
C ALA A 117 -3.79 2.38 6.14
N HIS A 118 -3.55 1.17 6.65
CA HIS A 118 -4.07 -0.09 6.15
C HIS A 118 -4.78 -0.81 7.29
N PHE A 119 -6.04 -1.15 7.09
CA PHE A 119 -6.89 -1.80 8.08
C PHE A 119 -8.01 -2.57 7.38
N ILE A 120 -8.56 -3.59 8.03
CA ILE A 120 -9.79 -4.25 7.55
C ILE A 120 -10.97 -3.61 8.28
N ASP A 121 -11.99 -3.20 7.53
CA ASP A 121 -13.15 -2.54 8.11
C ASP A 121 -14.21 -3.53 8.64
N SER A 122 -15.30 -2.99 9.21
CA SER A 122 -16.41 -3.79 9.75
C SER A 122 -17.13 -4.64 8.69
N GLU A 123 -17.00 -4.30 7.40
CA GLU A 123 -17.51 -5.10 6.28
C GLU A 123 -16.49 -6.14 5.80
N TRP A 124 -15.40 -6.36 6.54
CA TRP A 124 -14.30 -7.25 6.18
C TRP A 124 -13.65 -6.91 4.84
N LYS A 125 -13.59 -5.62 4.50
CA LYS A 125 -12.87 -5.13 3.32
C LYS A 125 -11.55 -4.51 3.74
N LEU A 126 -10.49 -4.85 3.01
CA LEU A 126 -9.20 -4.20 3.18
C LEU A 126 -9.29 -2.76 2.70
N GLN A 127 -9.04 -1.83 3.60
CA GLN A 127 -9.00 -0.40 3.38
C GLN A 127 -7.55 0.08 3.34
N ARG A 128 -7.28 0.96 2.38
CA ARG A 128 -6.01 1.67 2.23
C ARG A 128 -6.34 3.15 2.10
N ARG A 129 -5.88 3.99 3.04
CA ARG A 129 -6.20 5.42 3.07
C ARG A 129 -5.00 6.29 3.42
N ILE A 130 -4.74 7.34 2.65
CA ILE A 130 -3.67 8.31 2.94
C ILE A 130 -4.09 9.12 4.17
N ILE A 131 -3.24 9.18 5.20
CA ILE A 131 -3.55 9.84 6.48
C ILE A 131 -2.65 11.03 6.79
N LYS A 132 -1.49 11.14 6.14
CA LYS A 132 -0.57 12.26 6.30
C LYS A 132 0.25 12.46 5.04
N PHE A 133 0.46 13.72 4.68
CA PHE A 133 1.38 14.14 3.63
C PHE A 133 2.24 15.28 4.18
N GLY A 134 3.54 15.06 4.29
CA GLY A 134 4.46 16.01 4.94
C GLY A 134 5.78 16.17 4.20
N VAL A 135 6.59 17.14 4.59
CA VAL A 135 7.91 17.35 3.97
C VAL A 135 8.92 16.35 4.56
N LEU A 136 9.46 15.48 3.72
CA LEU A 136 10.53 14.57 4.11
C LEU A 136 11.88 15.28 4.12
N TRP A 137 12.14 16.01 3.05
CA TRP A 137 13.41 16.69 2.84
C TRP A 137 13.21 17.86 1.87
N SER A 138 13.97 18.91 2.08
CA SER A 138 14.05 20.05 1.18
C SER A 138 15.50 20.47 1.05
N SER A 139 15.95 20.73 -0.18
CA SER A 139 17.20 21.45 -0.38
C SER A 139 17.06 22.86 0.20
N PRO A 140 18.09 23.42 0.88
CA PRO A 140 18.15 24.86 1.13
C PRO A 140 17.96 25.57 -0.21
N SER A 141 16.83 26.27 -0.39
CA SER A 141 16.40 26.68 -1.72
C SER A 141 16.95 28.04 -2.16
N ASP A 142 17.14 28.12 -3.47
CA ASP A 142 17.21 29.30 -4.32
C ASP A 142 16.08 30.31 -4.01
N LEU A 143 16.38 31.61 -4.07
CA LEU A 143 15.52 32.70 -3.60
C LEU A 143 14.14 32.72 -4.28
N GLU A 144 14.08 32.30 -5.55
CA GLU A 144 12.85 32.28 -6.36
C GLU A 144 11.80 31.32 -5.79
N ARG A 145 12.21 30.16 -5.27
CA ARG A 145 11.28 29.19 -4.66
C ARG A 145 10.71 29.67 -3.34
N MET A 146 11.52 30.35 -2.52
CA MET A 146 11.08 30.98 -1.28
C MET A 146 10.07 32.12 -1.52
N ILE A 147 10.13 32.77 -2.68
CA ILE A 147 9.22 33.87 -3.04
C ILE A 147 7.92 33.34 -3.67
N HIS A 148 8.01 32.34 -4.56
CA HIS A 148 6.88 31.91 -5.39
C HIS A 148 6.08 30.72 -4.83
N CYS A 149 6.67 29.90 -3.97
CA CYS A 149 5.93 28.85 -3.28
C CYS A 149 5.50 29.39 -1.91
N LYS A 150 4.25 29.14 -1.48
CA LYS A 150 3.83 29.44 -0.09
C LYS A 150 4.62 28.60 0.96
N GLU A 151 5.58 27.79 0.52
CA GLU A 151 6.41 26.84 1.27
C GLU A 151 7.55 27.46 2.10
N ALA A 152 7.71 28.78 2.11
CA ALA A 152 8.86 29.46 2.74
C ALA A 152 9.09 29.19 4.25
N CYS A 153 8.21 28.47 4.96
CA CYS A 153 8.30 28.32 6.42
C CYS A 153 7.81 26.97 6.96
N VAL A 154 8.27 25.83 6.42
CA VAL A 154 8.20 24.60 7.23
C VAL A 154 9.36 24.65 8.23
N LEU A 155 9.06 24.66 9.53
CA LEU A 155 10.10 24.66 10.56
C LEU A 155 10.97 23.41 10.41
N GLU A 156 12.29 23.51 10.63
CA GLU A 156 13.18 22.33 10.60
C GLU A 156 12.70 21.22 11.56
N SER A 157 12.00 21.59 12.63
CA SER A 157 11.37 20.68 13.59
C SER A 157 10.20 19.87 13.04
N GLU A 158 9.63 20.25 11.89
CA GLU A 158 8.49 19.59 11.24
C GLU A 158 8.92 18.76 10.01
N VAL A 159 10.17 18.93 9.55
CA VAL A 159 10.73 18.20 8.41
C VAL A 159 11.26 16.84 8.86
N GLY A 160 11.12 15.82 8.00
CA GLY A 160 11.79 14.54 8.16
C GLY A 160 10.89 13.42 8.64
N ALA A 161 11.32 12.20 8.35
CA ALA A 161 10.50 11.01 8.52
C ALA A 161 10.00 10.79 9.96
N TYR A 162 10.85 11.06 10.96
CA TYR A 162 10.44 10.94 12.37
C TYR A 162 9.30 11.91 12.72
N ASN A 163 9.42 13.18 12.33
CA ASN A 163 8.46 14.22 12.70
C ASN A 163 7.11 13.98 12.04
N VAL A 164 7.11 13.74 10.72
CA VAL A 164 5.88 13.50 9.96
C VAL A 164 5.14 12.25 10.46
N ILE A 165 5.86 11.15 10.69
CA ILE A 165 5.23 9.90 11.17
C ILE A 165 4.75 10.05 12.62
N TRP A 166 5.55 10.67 13.49
CA TRP A 166 5.17 10.86 14.89
C TRP A 166 3.96 11.81 15.04
N GLU A 167 3.93 12.88 14.27
CA GLU A 167 2.78 13.79 14.21
C GLU A 167 1.52 13.04 13.76
N ALA A 168 1.61 12.22 12.71
CA ALA A 168 0.49 11.42 12.24
C ALA A 168 0.00 10.43 13.31
N ILE A 169 0.92 9.71 13.97
CA ILE A 169 0.56 8.77 15.05
C ILE A 169 -0.22 9.49 16.16
N ARG A 170 0.19 10.71 16.54
CA ARG A 170 -0.50 11.51 17.56
C ARG A 170 -1.83 12.05 17.06
N GLU A 171 -1.86 12.63 15.87
CA GLU A 171 -3.06 13.27 15.33
C GLU A 171 -4.19 12.26 15.09
N TRP A 172 -3.84 11.03 14.72
CA TRP A 172 -4.78 9.94 14.44
C TRP A 172 -5.02 9.01 15.64
N ASN A 173 -4.44 9.31 16.81
CA ASN A 173 -4.53 8.47 18.02
C ASN A 173 -4.14 7.00 17.77
N LEU A 174 -3.03 6.80 17.04
CA LEU A 174 -2.53 5.48 16.65
C LEU A 174 -1.43 4.95 17.58
N ASP A 175 -1.06 5.67 18.63
CA ASP A 175 0.05 5.34 19.53
C ASP A 175 -0.10 3.94 20.16
N ARG A 176 -1.33 3.52 20.49
CA ARG A 176 -1.60 2.15 21.00
C ARG A 176 -2.22 1.22 19.97
N LYS A 177 -2.52 1.72 18.78
CA LYS A 177 -3.11 0.95 17.68
C LYS A 177 -2.10 0.59 16.60
N LEU A 178 -0.84 1.04 16.66
CA LEU A 178 0.12 0.73 15.61
C LEU A 178 0.45 -0.76 15.56
N PHE A 179 0.36 -1.37 14.38
CA PHE A 179 0.71 -2.78 14.14
C PHE A 179 2.11 -2.88 13.53
N CYS A 180 2.29 -2.34 12.32
CA CYS A 180 3.56 -2.31 11.60
C CYS A 180 3.75 -1.00 10.84
N LEU A 181 4.96 -0.80 10.33
CA LEU A 181 5.30 0.26 9.37
C LEU A 181 6.10 -0.37 8.23
N THR A 182 5.53 -0.41 7.03
CA THR A 182 6.24 -0.76 5.79
C THR A 182 6.77 0.52 5.15
N SER A 183 8.05 0.59 4.83
CA SER A 183 8.61 1.84 4.29
C SER A 183 9.64 1.59 3.20
N VAL A 184 9.75 2.58 2.30
CA VAL A 184 10.80 2.58 1.28
C VAL A 184 12.17 2.78 1.91
N SER A 185 13.22 2.29 1.26
CA SER A 185 14.60 2.26 1.75
C SER A 185 15.12 3.63 2.21
N GLU A 186 14.78 4.71 1.50
CA GLU A 186 15.13 6.10 1.87
C GLU A 186 14.59 6.51 3.25
N ILE A 187 13.38 6.07 3.61
CA ILE A 187 12.77 6.33 4.92
C ILE A 187 13.30 5.34 5.95
N ARG A 188 13.25 4.05 5.62
CA ARG A 188 13.56 2.91 6.51
C ARG A 188 14.96 2.97 7.10
N ASN A 189 15.94 3.35 6.26
CA ASN A 189 17.35 3.38 6.63
C ASN A 189 17.76 4.71 7.29
N SER A 190 16.83 5.65 7.48
CA SER A 190 17.14 6.90 8.17
C SER A 190 17.37 6.64 9.67
N GLY A 191 18.43 7.23 10.23
CA GLY A 191 18.75 7.11 11.66
C GLY A 191 17.68 7.71 12.59
N SER A 192 16.69 8.41 12.02
CA SER A 192 15.55 8.95 12.76
C SER A 192 14.44 7.91 12.96
N ILE A 193 14.28 6.95 12.04
CA ILE A 193 13.25 5.89 12.17
C ILE A 193 13.66 4.82 13.18
N SER A 194 14.95 4.53 13.33
CA SER A 194 15.43 3.67 14.42
C SER A 194 15.08 4.27 15.80
N LYS A 195 15.32 5.57 15.99
CA LYS A 195 14.92 6.29 17.22
C LYS A 195 13.42 6.26 17.46
N LEU A 196 12.62 6.38 16.39
CA LEU A 196 11.16 6.25 16.46
C LEU A 196 10.77 4.85 16.96
N LYS A 197 11.37 3.80 16.38
CA LYS A 197 11.13 2.41 16.79
C LYS A 197 11.45 2.21 18.27
N ASP A 198 12.63 2.65 18.72
CA ASP A 198 13.08 2.49 20.10
C ASP A 198 12.12 3.17 21.09
N MET A 199 11.69 4.40 20.79
CA MET A 199 10.71 5.12 21.60
C MET A 199 9.35 4.41 21.64
N LEU A 200 8.86 3.90 20.51
CA LEU A 200 7.60 3.16 20.45
C LEU A 200 7.67 1.85 21.24
N ILE A 201 8.80 1.14 21.21
CA ILE A 201 9.03 -0.05 22.03
C ILE A 201 9.05 0.32 23.51
N GLN A 202 9.77 1.36 23.92
CA GLN A 202 9.83 1.83 25.30
C GLN A 202 8.45 2.23 25.86
N ARG A 203 7.57 2.74 25.00
CA ARG A 203 6.20 3.11 25.36
C ARG A 203 5.19 1.97 25.26
N ASN A 204 5.64 0.77 24.91
CA ASN A 204 4.80 -0.41 24.69
C ASN A 204 3.69 -0.15 23.64
N CYS A 205 4.03 0.62 22.59
CA CYS A 205 3.12 1.00 21.51
C CYS A 205 2.99 -0.09 20.44
N LEU A 206 4.01 -0.95 20.30
CA LEU A 206 4.10 -1.96 19.24
C LEU A 206 3.81 -3.36 19.79
N PRO A 207 3.12 -4.22 19.01
CA PRO A 207 2.97 -5.61 19.39
C PRO A 207 4.32 -6.32 19.34
N ILE A 208 4.48 -7.37 20.16
CA ILE A 208 5.60 -8.30 20.15
C ILE A 208 6.95 -7.61 20.04
N ARG A 209 7.14 -6.56 20.86
CA ARG A 209 8.38 -5.76 20.94
C ARG A 209 8.84 -5.17 19.58
N GLY A 210 7.92 -4.99 18.63
CA GLY A 210 8.22 -4.43 17.32
C GLY A 210 8.95 -5.37 16.35
N GLU A 211 8.82 -6.69 16.54
CA GLU A 211 9.37 -7.71 15.61
C GLU A 211 8.77 -7.62 14.21
N LEU A 212 7.52 -7.16 14.10
CA LEU A 212 6.84 -6.90 12.82
C LEU A 212 6.88 -5.42 12.39
N TYR A 213 7.71 -4.60 13.05
CA TYR A 213 7.82 -3.17 12.74
C TYR A 213 9.03 -2.85 11.87
N ASN A 214 8.91 -1.82 11.02
CA ASN A 214 9.93 -1.36 10.08
C ASN A 214 10.23 -2.35 8.94
N ILE A 215 9.16 -2.82 8.30
CA ILE A 215 9.16 -3.75 7.17
C ILE A 215 9.72 -3.06 5.92
N ALA A 216 10.55 -3.77 5.16
CA ALA A 216 11.05 -3.30 3.87
C ALA A 216 9.99 -3.50 2.77
N CYS A 217 9.76 -2.46 1.99
CA CYS A 217 8.93 -2.52 0.79
C CYS A 217 9.44 -3.61 -0.17
N VAL A 218 8.54 -4.43 -0.73
CA VAL A 218 8.92 -5.47 -1.70
C VAL A 218 9.50 -4.85 -2.97
N ASP A 219 9.06 -3.66 -3.37
CA ASP A 219 9.60 -2.96 -4.53
C ASP A 219 11.09 -2.61 -4.34
N ASP A 220 11.51 -2.18 -3.14
CA ASP A 220 12.93 -1.96 -2.84
C ASP A 220 13.75 -3.26 -2.90
N MET A 221 13.15 -4.38 -2.48
CA MET A 221 13.81 -5.68 -2.56
C MET A 221 14.08 -6.04 -4.02
N LEU A 222 13.08 -5.90 -4.88
CA LEU A 222 13.22 -6.18 -6.32
C LEU A 222 14.25 -5.25 -6.96
N ASP A 223 14.21 -3.96 -6.65
CA ASP A 223 15.20 -2.99 -7.15
C ASP A 223 16.62 -3.34 -6.64
N SER A 224 16.76 -3.73 -5.37
CA SER A 224 18.03 -4.17 -4.79
C SER A 224 18.57 -5.42 -5.49
N VAL A 225 17.72 -6.41 -5.77
CA VAL A 225 18.12 -7.63 -6.47
C VAL A 225 18.50 -7.30 -7.92
N LEU A 226 17.69 -6.53 -8.63
CA LEU A 226 17.96 -6.16 -10.04
C LEU A 226 19.22 -5.31 -10.19
N SER A 227 19.53 -4.46 -9.20
CA SER A 227 20.76 -3.66 -9.20
C SER A 227 22.03 -4.52 -9.30
N LYS A 228 22.01 -5.75 -8.76
CA LYS A 228 23.13 -6.69 -8.87
C LYS A 228 23.35 -7.20 -10.28
N GLY A 229 22.29 -7.28 -11.10
CA GLY A 229 22.40 -7.68 -12.50
C GLY A 229 22.49 -6.55 -13.51
N GLN A 230 22.59 -5.32 -13.05
CA GLN A 230 22.61 -4.13 -13.89
C GLN A 230 23.65 -4.18 -15.03
N PRO A 231 24.91 -4.64 -14.82
CA PRO A 231 25.89 -4.69 -15.92
C PRO A 231 25.46 -5.57 -17.09
N LEU A 232 24.95 -6.77 -16.81
CA LEU A 232 24.53 -7.72 -17.86
C LEU A 232 23.19 -7.32 -18.47
N LEU A 233 22.29 -6.75 -17.67
CA LEU A 233 21.02 -6.21 -18.16
C LEU A 233 21.24 -5.03 -19.12
N TYR A 234 22.22 -4.16 -18.89
CA TYR A 234 22.57 -3.12 -19.85
C TYR A 234 23.09 -3.70 -21.17
N ARG A 235 23.92 -4.75 -21.12
CA ARG A 235 24.37 -5.45 -22.34
C ARG A 235 23.19 -6.04 -23.13
N VAL A 236 22.16 -6.55 -22.44
CA VAL A 236 20.91 -6.97 -23.07
C VAL A 236 20.15 -5.76 -23.64
N GLY A 237 20.14 -4.64 -22.94
CA GLY A 237 19.61 -3.36 -23.45
C GLY A 237 20.25 -2.95 -24.78
N ASP A 238 21.59 -2.98 -24.88
CA ASP A 238 22.32 -2.66 -26.10
C ASP A 238 22.00 -3.63 -27.25
N LEU A 239 21.82 -4.92 -26.93
CA LEU A 239 21.38 -5.92 -27.89
C LEU A 239 19.97 -5.60 -28.43
N LEU A 240 19.04 -5.26 -27.54
CA LEU A 240 17.67 -4.91 -27.92
C LEU A 240 17.63 -3.63 -28.76
N GLU A 241 18.51 -2.68 -28.47
CA GLU A 241 18.64 -1.46 -29.26
C GLU A 241 19.11 -1.78 -30.70
N ARG A 242 20.13 -2.64 -30.86
CA ARG A 242 20.55 -3.13 -32.18
C ARG A 242 19.43 -3.85 -32.92
N PHE A 243 18.66 -4.70 -32.24
CA PHE A 243 17.51 -5.39 -32.81
C PHE A 243 16.46 -4.39 -33.33
N ILE A 244 16.07 -3.41 -32.51
CA ILE A 244 15.08 -2.40 -32.89
C ILE A 244 15.57 -1.58 -34.09
N GLN A 245 16.84 -1.17 -34.09
CA GLN A 245 17.45 -0.44 -35.22
C GLN A 245 17.46 -1.26 -36.51
N ALA A 246 17.78 -2.56 -36.43
CA ALA A 246 17.74 -3.45 -37.58
C ALA A 246 16.31 -3.60 -38.13
N CYS A 247 15.30 -3.77 -37.27
CA CYS A 247 13.91 -3.81 -37.69
C CYS A 247 13.40 -2.47 -38.24
N ALA A 248 13.92 -1.34 -37.76
CA ALA A 248 13.56 -0.02 -38.25
C ALA A 248 14.19 0.33 -39.62
N SER A 249 15.13 -0.48 -40.13
CA SER A 249 15.84 -0.22 -41.39
C SER A 249 14.99 -0.43 -42.65
N SER A 250 13.90 -1.20 -42.57
CA SER A 250 12.96 -1.43 -43.67
C SER A 250 11.52 -1.13 -43.24
N SER A 251 10.71 -0.59 -44.15
CA SER A 251 9.31 -0.24 -43.87
C SER A 251 8.46 -1.46 -43.48
N LEU A 252 8.72 -2.61 -44.09
CA LEU A 252 8.01 -3.86 -43.80
C LEU A 252 8.28 -4.33 -42.37
N THR A 253 9.56 -4.45 -41.99
CA THR A 253 9.94 -4.92 -40.65
C THR A 253 9.56 -3.93 -39.56
N GLN A 254 9.56 -2.63 -39.88
CA GLN A 254 9.10 -1.59 -38.96
C GLN A 254 7.59 -1.72 -38.69
N GLN A 255 6.78 -1.94 -39.73
CA GLN A 255 5.34 -2.13 -39.56
C GLN A 255 5.04 -3.39 -38.74
N GLN A 256 5.73 -4.50 -39.03
CA GLN A 256 5.60 -5.75 -38.27
C GLN A 256 6.01 -5.57 -36.80
N LEU A 257 7.07 -4.81 -36.52
CA LEU A 257 7.49 -4.51 -35.15
C LEU A 257 6.42 -3.74 -34.38
N LEU A 258 5.76 -2.76 -35.03
CA LEU A 258 4.66 -2.00 -34.42
C LEU A 258 3.43 -2.87 -34.16
N GLU A 259 3.08 -3.76 -35.08
CA GLU A 259 2.00 -4.73 -34.91
C GLU A 259 2.27 -5.63 -33.70
N VAL A 260 3.48 -6.20 -33.61
CA VAL A 260 3.89 -7.03 -32.47
C VAL A 260 3.87 -6.26 -31.16
N ALA A 261 4.39 -5.02 -31.14
CA ALA A 261 4.41 -4.19 -29.95
C ALA A 261 2.99 -3.91 -29.40
N ASN A 262 2.00 -3.79 -30.28
CA ASN A 262 0.60 -3.63 -29.91
C ASN A 262 -0.04 -4.94 -29.42
N ASP A 263 0.41 -6.08 -29.94
CA ASP A 263 -0.13 -7.41 -29.62
C ASP A 263 0.42 -8.02 -28.32
N VAL A 264 1.52 -7.50 -27.77
CA VAL A 264 2.17 -8.00 -26.54
C VAL A 264 1.26 -7.93 -25.30
N GLY A 265 0.11 -7.24 -25.38
CA GLY A 265 -0.87 -7.18 -24.29
C GLY A 265 -0.39 -6.37 -23.07
N MET A 266 0.76 -5.72 -23.19
CA MET A 266 1.34 -4.81 -22.20
C MET A 266 1.30 -3.38 -22.72
N LYS A 267 1.08 -2.41 -21.83
CA LYS A 267 1.21 -1.01 -22.19
C LYS A 267 2.69 -0.67 -22.39
N CYS A 268 2.97 0.06 -23.48
CA CYS A 268 4.32 0.58 -23.72
C CYS A 268 4.76 1.45 -22.52
N PRO A 269 5.93 1.19 -21.91
CA PRO A 269 6.41 1.97 -20.78
C PRO A 269 6.62 3.44 -21.14
N HIS A 270 6.20 4.35 -20.27
CA HIS A 270 6.46 5.78 -20.40
C HIS A 270 7.95 6.13 -20.19
N GLU A 271 8.33 7.37 -20.51
CA GLU A 271 9.71 7.85 -20.37
C GLU A 271 10.24 7.79 -18.94
N ASP A 272 9.37 7.93 -17.94
CA ASP A 272 9.69 7.84 -16.52
C ASP A 272 9.66 6.39 -16.01
N ALA A 273 9.40 5.38 -16.86
CA ALA A 273 9.39 3.99 -16.39
C ALA A 273 10.77 3.51 -15.95
N LYS A 274 10.81 2.62 -14.94
CA LYS A 274 12.03 1.97 -14.46
C LYS A 274 12.80 1.34 -15.63
N TRP A 275 14.12 1.48 -15.60
CA TRP A 275 15.01 1.03 -16.67
C TRP A 275 14.83 -0.46 -16.99
N TRP A 276 14.65 -1.30 -15.97
CA TRP A 276 14.46 -2.75 -16.14
C TRP A 276 13.08 -3.09 -16.72
N HIS A 277 12.05 -2.28 -16.45
CA HIS A 277 10.71 -2.45 -17.02
C HIS A 277 10.75 -2.15 -18.53
N LYS A 278 11.50 -1.14 -18.96
CA LYS A 278 11.75 -0.84 -20.38
C LYS A 278 12.46 -2.01 -21.07
N ILE A 279 13.49 -2.60 -20.44
CA ILE A 279 14.19 -3.78 -20.96
C ILE A 279 13.22 -4.96 -21.07
N TYR A 280 12.43 -5.23 -20.02
CA TYR A 280 11.46 -6.32 -20.02
C TYR A 280 10.43 -6.20 -21.15
N PHE A 281 9.84 -5.01 -21.34
CA PHE A 281 8.91 -4.77 -22.43
C PHE A 281 9.55 -5.06 -23.80
N ARG A 282 10.77 -4.55 -24.04
CA ARG A 282 11.50 -4.81 -25.29
C ARG A 282 11.82 -6.30 -25.49
N LEU A 283 12.10 -7.05 -24.42
CA LEU A 283 12.28 -8.51 -24.47
C LEU A 283 10.99 -9.24 -24.86
N GLU A 284 9.85 -8.83 -24.32
CA GLU A 284 8.55 -9.38 -24.73
C GLU A 284 8.31 -9.15 -26.23
N VAL A 285 8.57 -7.94 -26.73
CA VAL A 285 8.48 -7.63 -28.17
C VAL A 285 9.42 -8.51 -28.98
N LEU A 286 10.70 -8.61 -28.60
CA LEU A 286 11.69 -9.45 -29.30
C LEU A 286 11.23 -10.91 -29.40
N LEU A 287 10.79 -11.51 -28.28
CA LEU A 287 10.40 -12.91 -28.24
C LEU A 287 9.11 -13.19 -29.03
N HIS A 288 8.16 -12.27 -29.03
CA HIS A 288 6.97 -12.38 -29.89
C HIS A 288 7.33 -12.22 -31.37
N PHE A 289 8.22 -11.27 -31.68
CA PHE A 289 8.71 -11.06 -33.06
C PHE A 289 9.42 -12.31 -33.60
N LYS A 290 10.33 -12.92 -32.83
CA LYS A 290 11.01 -14.17 -33.25
C LYS A 290 10.06 -15.35 -33.47
N LYS A 291 8.92 -15.41 -32.77
CA LYS A 291 7.91 -16.46 -33.00
C LYS A 291 7.20 -16.29 -34.35
N LEU A 292 6.97 -15.06 -34.77
CA LEU A 292 6.30 -14.74 -36.04
C LEU A 292 7.27 -14.80 -37.23
N LEU A 293 8.51 -14.38 -37.01
CA LEU A 293 9.58 -14.33 -38.01
C LEU A 293 10.85 -14.99 -37.46
N PRO A 294 10.98 -16.33 -37.62
CA PRO A 294 12.15 -17.06 -37.16
C PRO A 294 13.35 -16.78 -38.09
N SER A 295 14.02 -15.64 -37.90
CA SER A 295 15.31 -15.33 -38.53
C SER A 295 16.40 -15.21 -37.47
N GLU A 296 17.55 -15.84 -37.72
CA GLU A 296 18.74 -15.71 -36.89
C GLU A 296 19.52 -14.40 -37.17
N GLU A 297 19.11 -13.62 -38.18
CA GLU A 297 19.82 -12.38 -38.56
C GLU A 297 19.86 -11.33 -37.43
N PHE A 298 18.89 -11.36 -36.52
CA PHE A 298 18.71 -10.29 -35.54
C PHE A 298 19.36 -10.55 -34.18
N VAL A 299 19.32 -11.81 -33.71
CA VAL A 299 19.88 -12.23 -32.41
C VAL A 299 20.40 -13.64 -32.53
N SER A 300 21.70 -13.82 -32.32
CA SER A 300 22.40 -15.09 -32.45
C SER A 300 22.00 -16.11 -31.37
N VAL A 301 22.27 -17.39 -31.63
CA VAL A 301 22.02 -18.47 -30.66
C VAL A 301 22.78 -18.27 -29.34
N GLU A 302 24.01 -17.74 -29.39
CA GLU A 302 24.80 -17.48 -28.19
C GLU A 302 24.24 -16.32 -27.37
N GLU A 303 23.78 -15.26 -28.03
CA GLU A 303 23.09 -14.16 -27.35
C GLU A 303 21.76 -14.62 -26.73
N MET A 304 21.05 -15.57 -27.36
CA MET A 304 19.81 -16.11 -26.80
C MET A 304 20.03 -16.84 -25.46
N LYS A 305 21.19 -17.47 -25.26
CA LYS A 305 21.55 -18.09 -23.96
C LYS A 305 21.64 -17.08 -22.82
N ILE A 306 21.88 -15.80 -23.12
CA ILE A 306 21.88 -14.69 -22.15
C ILE A 306 20.47 -14.13 -21.99
N VAL A 307 19.76 -13.94 -23.11
CA VAL A 307 18.43 -13.32 -23.16
C VAL A 307 17.37 -14.14 -22.44
N GLU A 308 17.35 -15.47 -22.62
CA GLU A 308 16.28 -16.32 -22.08
C GLU A 308 16.20 -16.34 -20.53
N PRO A 309 17.30 -16.56 -19.78
CA PRO A 309 17.26 -16.50 -18.32
C PRO A 309 16.83 -15.13 -17.80
N ILE A 310 17.37 -14.06 -18.39
CA ILE A 310 17.05 -12.68 -18.03
C ILE A 310 15.57 -12.38 -18.27
N TYR A 311 15.03 -12.79 -19.42
CA TYR A 311 13.62 -12.63 -19.73
C TYR A 311 12.73 -13.29 -18.68
N LYS A 312 13.00 -14.54 -18.32
CA LYS A 312 12.18 -15.26 -17.34
C LYS A 312 12.24 -14.62 -15.96
N ILE A 313 13.43 -14.16 -15.53
CA ILE A 313 13.61 -13.43 -14.26
C ILE A 313 12.78 -12.15 -14.29
N LEU A 314 12.97 -11.29 -15.29
CA LEU A 314 12.26 -10.01 -15.40
C LEU A 314 10.74 -10.20 -15.50
N ARG A 315 10.27 -11.24 -16.19
CA ARG A 315 8.85 -11.60 -16.27
C ARG A 315 8.24 -11.90 -14.90
N VAL A 316 8.94 -12.66 -14.07
CA VAL A 316 8.47 -12.95 -12.70
C VAL A 316 8.47 -11.69 -11.86
N PHE A 317 9.50 -10.85 -11.97
CA PHE A 317 9.60 -9.61 -11.19
C PHE A 317 8.49 -8.63 -11.56
N TYR A 318 8.24 -8.45 -12.87
CA TYR A 318 7.14 -7.64 -13.37
C TYR A 318 5.80 -8.11 -12.79
N ARG A 319 5.53 -9.42 -12.84
CA ARG A 319 4.29 -10.00 -12.29
C ARG A 319 4.15 -9.78 -10.78
N VAL A 320 5.24 -9.89 -10.02
CA VAL A 320 5.21 -9.64 -8.58
C VAL A 320 4.84 -8.18 -8.29
N VAL A 321 5.46 -7.22 -8.98
CA VAL A 321 5.11 -5.79 -8.83
C VAL A 321 3.66 -5.52 -9.24
N GLU A 322 3.22 -6.09 -10.37
CA GLU A 322 1.85 -5.94 -10.87
C GLU A 322 0.82 -6.45 -9.87
N VAL A 323 1.05 -7.65 -9.31
CA VAL A 323 0.15 -8.29 -8.35
C VAL A 323 0.16 -7.55 -7.01
N MET A 324 1.32 -7.16 -6.49
CA MET A 324 1.43 -6.53 -5.17
C MET A 324 0.93 -5.09 -5.13
N SER A 325 1.13 -4.36 -6.23
CA SER A 325 0.82 -2.94 -6.29
C SER A 325 -0.48 -2.66 -7.05
N GLY A 326 -1.15 -3.72 -7.54
CA GLY A 326 -2.38 -3.65 -8.33
C GLY A 326 -3.55 -2.93 -7.65
N PRO A 327 -4.63 -2.63 -8.40
CA PRO A 327 -5.76 -1.86 -7.88
C PRO A 327 -6.54 -2.60 -6.78
N VAL A 328 -6.52 -3.94 -6.81
CA VAL A 328 -7.08 -4.78 -5.75
C VAL A 328 -5.99 -5.04 -4.72
N CYS A 329 -6.15 -4.50 -3.52
CA CYS A 329 -5.21 -4.71 -2.42
C CYS A 329 -5.23 -6.18 -2.01
N LEU A 330 -4.08 -6.86 -2.12
CA LEU A 330 -3.91 -8.21 -1.61
C LEU A 330 -3.85 -8.22 -0.08
N THR A 331 -4.41 -9.25 0.53
CA THR A 331 -4.20 -9.57 1.94
C THR A 331 -2.82 -10.17 2.18
N ALA A 332 -2.27 -9.96 3.38
CA ALA A 332 -0.88 -10.26 3.67
C ALA A 332 -0.44 -11.73 3.53
N ASN A 333 -1.38 -12.68 3.61
CA ASN A 333 -1.13 -14.12 3.37
C ASN A 333 -0.60 -14.42 1.97
N MET A 334 -0.87 -13.56 0.99
CA MET A 334 -0.44 -13.78 -0.39
C MET A 334 1.04 -13.43 -0.62
N TYR A 335 1.60 -12.54 0.19
CA TYR A 335 2.93 -11.96 -0.07
C TYR A 335 4.06 -12.97 -0.02
N PHE A 336 4.02 -13.91 0.93
CA PHE A 336 5.00 -14.99 0.97
C PHE A 336 5.05 -15.72 -0.37
N HIS A 337 3.89 -16.06 -0.94
CA HIS A 337 3.82 -16.83 -2.17
C HIS A 337 4.42 -16.05 -3.36
N GLU A 338 4.11 -14.76 -3.47
CA GLU A 338 4.65 -13.90 -4.52
C GLU A 338 6.17 -13.68 -4.37
N VAL A 339 6.65 -13.36 -3.17
CA VAL A 339 8.09 -13.23 -2.90
C VAL A 339 8.82 -14.57 -3.13
N TRP A 340 8.18 -15.69 -2.83
CA TRP A 340 8.77 -17.02 -3.03
C TRP A 340 8.94 -17.37 -4.52
N LYS A 341 8.12 -16.81 -5.42
CA LYS A 341 8.32 -16.98 -6.87
C LYS A 341 9.64 -16.36 -7.32
N VAL A 342 10.05 -15.24 -6.74
CA VAL A 342 11.35 -14.60 -6.99
C VAL A 342 12.50 -15.54 -6.64
N ARG A 343 12.47 -16.13 -5.44
CA ARG A 343 13.46 -17.15 -5.05
C ARG A 343 13.48 -18.33 -6.03
N THR A 344 12.30 -18.81 -6.40
CA THR A 344 12.15 -19.99 -7.25
C THR A 344 12.76 -19.76 -8.62
N ILE A 345 12.46 -18.64 -9.28
CA ILE A 345 13.01 -18.37 -10.61
C ILE A 345 14.53 -18.12 -10.57
N LEU A 346 15.04 -17.46 -9.53
CA LEU A 346 16.47 -17.28 -9.36
C LEU A 346 17.18 -18.63 -9.12
N GLN A 347 16.53 -19.60 -8.51
CA GLN A 347 17.07 -20.95 -8.34
C GLN A 347 17.02 -21.78 -9.62
N GLU A 348 15.91 -21.70 -10.37
CA GLU A 348 15.73 -22.41 -11.64
C GLU A 348 16.76 -21.97 -12.68
N GLU A 349 16.98 -20.65 -12.80
CA GLU A 349 17.91 -20.11 -13.80
C GLU A 349 19.38 -20.14 -13.36
N ALA A 350 19.68 -20.52 -12.11
CA ALA A 350 21.05 -20.63 -11.60
C ALA A 350 21.87 -21.74 -12.27
N CYS A 351 21.21 -22.73 -12.90
CA CYS A 351 21.85 -23.83 -13.61
C CYS A 351 22.31 -23.49 -15.04
N THR A 352 22.29 -22.21 -15.43
CA THR A 352 22.75 -21.76 -16.75
C THR A 352 24.23 -22.09 -17.00
N GLU A 353 24.56 -22.49 -18.23
CA GLU A 353 25.93 -22.78 -18.66
C GLU A 353 26.75 -21.50 -18.92
N HIS A 354 26.09 -20.36 -19.09
CA HIS A 354 26.76 -19.10 -19.38
C HIS A 354 27.32 -18.46 -18.10
N SER A 355 28.65 -18.38 -18.00
CA SER A 355 29.38 -17.94 -16.78
C SER A 355 28.90 -16.58 -16.25
N ASP A 356 28.73 -15.60 -17.13
CA ASP A 356 28.35 -14.24 -16.72
C ASP A 356 26.92 -14.19 -16.14
N VAL A 357 26.00 -14.95 -16.74
CA VAL A 357 24.61 -15.06 -16.28
C VAL A 357 24.59 -15.80 -14.94
N ALA A 358 25.35 -16.89 -14.80
CA ALA A 358 25.46 -17.62 -13.54
C ALA A 358 26.01 -16.74 -12.40
N SER A 359 27.06 -15.94 -12.68
CA SER A 359 27.61 -15.00 -11.69
C SER A 359 26.58 -13.94 -11.29
N MET A 360 25.89 -13.35 -12.27
CA MET A 360 24.82 -12.38 -12.03
C MET A 360 23.72 -12.96 -11.13
N ILE A 361 23.23 -14.17 -11.44
CA ILE A 361 22.16 -14.81 -10.68
C ILE A 361 22.61 -15.11 -9.24
N ARG A 362 23.86 -15.51 -9.03
CA ARG A 362 24.41 -15.71 -7.68
C ARG A 362 24.37 -14.40 -6.86
N GLU A 363 24.80 -13.29 -7.44
CA GLU A 363 24.75 -11.98 -6.76
C GLU A 363 23.31 -11.53 -6.47
N MET A 364 22.38 -11.78 -7.40
CA MET A 364 20.94 -11.57 -7.19
C MET A 364 20.38 -12.43 -6.04
N GLN A 365 20.78 -13.70 -5.96
CA GLN A 365 20.39 -14.62 -4.88
C GLN A 365 20.92 -14.15 -3.52
N GLU A 366 22.16 -13.66 -3.45
CA GLU A 366 22.74 -13.09 -2.24
C GLU A 366 21.93 -11.89 -1.75
N ALA A 367 21.62 -10.94 -2.64
CA ALA A 367 20.77 -9.80 -2.33
C ALA A 367 19.36 -10.21 -1.86
N PHE A 368 18.75 -11.23 -2.49
CA PHE A 368 17.48 -11.77 -2.05
C PHE A 368 17.58 -12.40 -0.66
N ASN A 369 18.65 -13.16 -0.37
CA ASN A 369 18.85 -13.82 0.92
C ASN A 369 19.03 -12.79 2.06
N GLU A 370 19.69 -11.66 1.81
CA GLU A 370 19.79 -10.56 2.79
C GLU A 370 18.42 -9.96 3.14
N TYR A 371 17.56 -9.78 2.15
CA TYR A 371 16.18 -9.35 2.37
C TYR A 371 15.39 -10.42 3.14
N TRP A 372 15.49 -11.69 2.71
CA TRP A 372 14.78 -12.81 3.32
C TRP A 372 15.10 -12.95 4.81
N ALA A 373 16.38 -12.87 5.17
CA ALA A 373 16.85 -12.98 6.55
C ALA A 373 16.19 -11.95 7.49
N LYS A 374 15.78 -10.79 6.96
CA LYS A 374 15.11 -9.71 7.71
C LYS A 374 13.58 -9.74 7.61
N SER A 375 13.03 -10.56 6.72
CA SER A 375 11.62 -10.47 6.28
C SER A 375 10.81 -11.74 6.47
N TYR A 376 11.45 -12.88 6.71
CA TYR A 376 10.76 -14.17 6.75
C TYR A 376 9.65 -14.24 7.82
N LEU A 377 9.80 -13.56 8.97
CA LEU A 377 8.80 -13.55 10.04
C LEU A 377 7.49 -12.92 9.59
N TRP A 378 7.51 -11.66 9.17
CA TRP A 378 6.30 -10.93 8.78
C TRP A 378 5.66 -11.51 7.51
N LEU A 379 6.44 -12.14 6.62
CA LEU A 379 5.91 -12.88 5.47
C LEU A 379 5.23 -14.19 5.89
N SER A 380 5.73 -14.88 6.92
CA SER A 380 5.23 -16.21 7.31
C SER A 380 4.01 -16.13 8.22
N VAL A 381 3.96 -15.16 9.14
CA VAL A 381 2.86 -15.03 10.12
C VAL A 381 1.47 -15.01 9.45
N PRO A 382 1.21 -14.21 8.39
CA PRO A 382 -0.07 -14.23 7.68
C PRO A 382 -0.42 -15.58 7.04
N VAL A 383 0.57 -16.35 6.58
CA VAL A 383 0.36 -17.67 5.96
C VAL A 383 -0.05 -18.71 7.01
N VAL A 384 0.47 -18.60 8.24
CA VAL A 384 0.03 -19.44 9.36
C VAL A 384 -1.46 -19.23 9.64
N LEU A 385 -1.94 -18.00 9.45
CA LEU A 385 -3.34 -17.62 9.61
C LEU A 385 -4.20 -17.88 8.37
N ASP A 386 -3.65 -18.51 7.33
CA ASP A 386 -4.45 -19.02 6.21
C ASP A 386 -4.83 -20.49 6.47
N PRO A 387 -6.11 -20.82 6.58
CA PRO A 387 -6.57 -22.18 6.92
C PRO A 387 -6.23 -23.23 5.86
N ARG A 388 -5.81 -22.82 4.66
CA ARG A 388 -5.34 -23.73 3.59
C ARG A 388 -3.87 -24.15 3.77
N PHE A 389 -3.10 -23.40 4.56
CA PHE A 389 -1.65 -23.54 4.64
C PHE A 389 -1.15 -23.83 6.05
N LYS A 390 -1.51 -22.96 7.01
CA LYS A 390 -1.06 -23.01 8.40
C LYS A 390 0.47 -23.13 8.55
N ILE A 391 0.94 -23.47 9.76
CA ILE A 391 2.37 -23.65 10.03
C ILE A 391 2.99 -24.78 9.18
N THR A 392 2.19 -25.80 8.82
CA THR A 392 2.63 -26.95 8.02
C THR A 392 3.17 -26.57 6.65
N PHE A 393 2.60 -25.54 6.01
CA PHE A 393 3.10 -25.05 4.73
C PHE A 393 4.47 -24.35 4.87
N ILE A 394 4.63 -23.54 5.92
CA ILE A 394 5.89 -22.86 6.23
C ILE A 394 6.97 -23.90 6.50
N GLU A 395 6.69 -24.91 7.32
CA GLU A 395 7.60 -26.04 7.54
C GLU A 395 8.01 -26.71 6.24
N PHE A 396 7.05 -27.07 5.40
CA PHE A 396 7.31 -27.73 4.12
C PHE A 396 8.25 -26.88 3.23
N ARG A 397 7.96 -25.57 3.09
CA ARG A 397 8.75 -24.68 2.22
C ARG A 397 10.15 -24.44 2.76
N LEU A 398 10.28 -24.19 4.05
CA LEU A 398 11.57 -23.89 4.68
C LEU A 398 12.44 -25.14 4.76
N LYS A 399 11.90 -26.32 5.10
CA LYS A 399 12.64 -27.60 5.09
C LYS A 399 13.24 -27.87 3.71
N ARG A 400 12.48 -27.62 2.64
CA ARG A 400 12.96 -27.80 1.26
C ARG A 400 14.04 -26.80 0.86
N ALA A 401 14.01 -25.58 1.40
CA ALA A 401 14.92 -24.51 1.00
C ALA A 401 16.20 -24.44 1.84
N PHE A 402 16.14 -24.82 3.11
CA PHE A 402 17.21 -24.61 4.09
C PHE A 402 17.63 -25.89 4.83
N GLY A 403 16.99 -27.04 4.54
CA GLY A 403 17.36 -28.32 5.15
C GLY A 403 17.24 -28.29 6.68
N THR A 404 18.33 -28.59 7.39
CA THR A 404 18.39 -28.62 8.86
C THR A 404 18.15 -27.25 9.50
N ASP A 405 18.58 -26.17 8.82
CA ASP A 405 18.48 -24.81 9.35
C ASP A 405 17.02 -24.31 9.37
N ALA A 406 16.12 -24.98 8.63
CA ALA A 406 14.69 -24.67 8.61
C ALA A 406 14.05 -24.72 10.00
N THR A 407 14.53 -25.58 10.90
CA THR A 407 13.99 -25.76 12.24
C THR A 407 14.00 -24.46 13.03
N LYS A 408 15.09 -23.68 12.91
CA LYS A 408 15.20 -22.37 13.56
C LYS A 408 14.09 -21.43 13.09
N TYR A 409 13.99 -21.23 11.77
CA TYR A 409 12.98 -20.34 11.19
C TYR A 409 11.55 -20.73 11.56
N VAL A 410 11.24 -22.03 11.55
CA VAL A 410 9.90 -22.54 11.92
C VAL A 410 9.59 -22.25 13.39
N ASN A 411 10.56 -22.48 14.28
CA ASN A 411 10.41 -22.20 15.70
C ASN A 411 10.18 -20.70 15.94
N ASP A 412 10.99 -19.85 15.31
CA ASP A 412 10.88 -18.39 15.43
C ASP A 412 9.48 -17.92 14.95
N VAL A 413 8.98 -18.45 13.84
CA VAL A 413 7.61 -18.14 13.36
C VAL A 413 6.54 -18.62 14.35
N ALA A 414 6.66 -19.84 14.86
CA ALA A 414 5.68 -20.41 15.77
C ALA A 414 5.66 -19.69 17.14
N GLU A 415 6.81 -19.22 17.62
CA GLU A 415 6.94 -18.40 18.82
C GLU A 415 6.26 -17.04 18.60
N ILE A 416 6.57 -16.34 17.51
CA ILE A 416 5.98 -15.03 17.20
C ILE A 416 4.45 -15.09 17.07
N VAL A 417 3.90 -16.13 16.41
CA VAL A 417 2.44 -16.30 16.31
C VAL A 417 1.81 -16.50 17.68
N ARG A 418 2.46 -17.28 18.56
CA ARG A 418 1.97 -17.49 19.93
C ARG A 418 2.07 -16.23 20.77
N GLU A 419 3.22 -15.55 20.78
CA GLU A 419 3.41 -14.29 21.52
C GLU A 419 2.36 -13.26 21.08
N LEU A 420 2.14 -13.11 19.77
CA LEU A 420 1.14 -12.20 19.24
C LEU A 420 -0.25 -12.57 19.74
N PHE A 421 -0.64 -13.85 19.63
CA PHE A 421 -1.95 -14.31 20.11
C PHE A 421 -2.16 -14.05 21.61
N HIS A 422 -1.13 -14.25 22.44
CA HIS A 422 -1.19 -13.96 23.88
C HIS A 422 -1.49 -12.48 24.17
N GLU A 423 -0.93 -11.54 23.39
CA GLU A 423 -1.27 -10.12 23.54
C GLU A 423 -2.74 -9.84 23.22
N TYR A 424 -3.32 -10.53 22.24
CA TYR A 424 -4.72 -10.35 21.89
C TYR A 424 -5.67 -10.92 22.94
N CYS A 425 -5.25 -11.95 23.68
CA CYS A 425 -5.99 -12.50 24.81
C CYS A 425 -6.08 -11.53 25.99
N THR A 426 -5.17 -10.55 26.11
CA THR A 426 -5.24 -9.56 27.18
C THR A 426 -6.33 -8.51 26.89
N PRO A 427 -7.23 -8.21 27.84
CA PRO A 427 -8.21 -7.12 27.69
C PRO A 427 -7.47 -5.79 27.56
N VAL A 428 -7.80 -5.00 26.53
CA VAL A 428 -7.11 -3.72 26.26
C VAL A 428 -7.62 -2.57 27.14
N ASP A 429 -8.76 -2.72 27.81
CA ASP A 429 -9.35 -1.65 28.60
C ASP A 429 -9.90 -2.17 29.95
N GLN A 430 -9.07 -2.08 31.00
CA GLN A 430 -9.56 -1.52 32.25
C GLN A 430 -8.81 -0.19 32.45
N PRO A 431 -9.51 0.95 32.63
CA PRO A 431 -8.84 2.13 33.14
C PRO A 431 -8.25 1.72 34.49
N ASN A 432 -6.95 1.96 34.68
CA ASN A 432 -6.33 1.91 35.98
C ASN A 432 -7.03 2.95 36.87
N VAL A 433 -8.13 2.57 37.51
CA VAL A 433 -8.60 3.19 38.74
C VAL A 433 -7.52 2.84 39.75
N LYS A 434 -6.47 3.66 39.77
CA LYS A 434 -5.63 3.78 40.94
C LYS A 434 -6.59 4.12 42.07
N THR A 435 -6.73 3.20 43.01
CA THR A 435 -7.32 3.42 44.32
C THR A 435 -6.58 4.59 44.95
N SER A 436 -7.05 5.81 44.70
CA SER A 436 -6.73 6.96 45.51
C SER A 436 -7.82 7.06 46.56
N ASN A 437 -7.45 6.73 47.79
CA ASN A 437 -8.25 6.85 49.00
C ASN A 437 -9.14 8.11 48.96
N CYS A 438 -10.43 7.93 48.70
CA CYS A 438 -11.43 8.85 49.22
C CYS A 438 -11.79 8.34 50.61
N GLU A 439 -11.38 9.07 51.63
CA GLU A 439 -11.86 8.88 52.99
C GLU A 439 -13.38 9.12 52.98
N VAL A 440 -14.14 8.03 52.85
CA VAL A 440 -15.57 8.04 53.11
C VAL A 440 -15.72 7.90 54.61
N HIS A 441 -16.28 8.94 55.25
CA HIS A 441 -16.69 8.88 56.64
C HIS A 441 -17.59 7.66 56.88
N ASN A 442 -17.20 6.85 57.87
CA ASN A 442 -17.96 5.73 58.38
C ASN A 442 -19.39 6.15 58.73
N VAL A 443 -20.36 5.55 58.04
CA VAL A 443 -21.67 5.27 58.63
C VAL A 443 -21.82 3.77 58.61
N GLU A 444 -21.74 3.17 59.80
CA GLU A 444 -22.04 1.76 60.04
C GLU A 444 -23.49 1.50 59.63
N ILE A 445 -23.69 0.73 58.56
CA ILE A 445 -24.94 0.01 58.32
C ILE A 445 -24.57 -1.46 58.16
N ASP A 446 -24.98 -2.20 59.18
CA ASP A 446 -25.07 -3.65 59.27
C ASP A 446 -25.66 -4.26 57.98
N GLY A 447 -24.91 -5.14 57.32
CA GLY A 447 -25.26 -5.66 56.00
C GLY A 447 -24.30 -6.76 55.55
N PHE A 448 -24.65 -7.98 55.92
CA PHE A 448 -24.01 -9.25 55.56
C PHE A 448 -24.14 -9.50 54.04
N ASP A 449 -23.13 -9.15 53.24
CA ASP A 449 -22.91 -9.74 51.90
C ASP A 449 -21.48 -9.47 51.43
N SER A 450 -20.55 -10.33 51.86
CA SER A 450 -19.26 -10.47 51.18
C SER A 450 -19.56 -11.25 49.92
N ASP A 451 -19.46 -10.60 48.76
CA ASP A 451 -19.85 -11.09 47.43
C ASP A 451 -19.52 -12.59 47.25
N LEU A 452 -20.53 -13.44 47.45
CA LEU A 452 -20.45 -14.91 47.60
C LEU A 452 -20.04 -15.64 46.31
N LEU A 453 -19.60 -14.90 45.28
CA LEU A 453 -19.29 -15.37 43.94
C LEU A 453 -17.92 -14.89 43.43
N GLU A 454 -17.12 -14.16 44.22
CA GLU A 454 -15.76 -13.77 43.79
C GLU A 454 -14.88 -14.99 43.42
N ASP A 455 -15.06 -16.11 44.12
CA ASP A 455 -14.40 -17.38 43.83
C ASP A 455 -14.90 -18.04 42.54
N TRP A 456 -16.19 -17.92 42.24
CA TRP A 456 -16.81 -18.34 40.99
C TRP A 456 -16.36 -17.47 39.80
N ASP A 457 -16.27 -16.15 39.98
CA ASP A 457 -15.75 -15.22 38.98
C ASP A 457 -14.27 -15.48 38.69
N GLN A 458 -13.48 -15.81 39.72
CA GLN A 458 -12.09 -16.26 39.55
C GLN A 458 -12.00 -17.61 38.83
N HIS A 459 -12.89 -18.56 39.13
CA HIS A 459 -12.96 -19.86 38.44
C HIS A 459 -13.33 -19.69 36.96
N LEU A 460 -14.35 -18.88 36.67
CA LEU A 460 -14.80 -18.60 35.30
C LEU A 460 -13.71 -17.86 34.51
N THR A 461 -12.98 -16.93 35.13
CA THR A 461 -11.84 -16.24 34.52
C THR A 461 -10.70 -17.21 34.22
N ALA A 462 -10.37 -18.14 35.13
CA ALA A 462 -9.35 -19.16 34.93
C ALA A 462 -9.74 -20.16 33.83
N GLN A 463 -11.00 -20.60 33.79
CA GLN A 463 -11.54 -21.49 32.77
C GLN A 463 -11.56 -20.81 31.39
N THR A 464 -11.99 -19.54 31.32
CA THR A 464 -11.98 -18.73 30.10
C THR A 464 -10.55 -18.53 29.59
N ARG A 465 -9.58 -18.28 30.48
CA ARG A 465 -8.15 -18.17 30.13
C ARG A 465 -7.58 -19.49 29.59
N SER A 466 -7.99 -20.62 30.15
CA SER A 466 -7.63 -21.94 29.64
C SER A 466 -8.24 -22.22 28.26
N GLN A 467 -9.48 -21.80 28.02
CA GLN A 467 -10.15 -21.92 26.72
C GLN A 467 -9.55 -20.97 25.68
N LEU A 468 -9.14 -19.77 26.07
CA LEU A 468 -8.44 -18.80 25.20
C LEU A 468 -7.12 -19.35 24.68
N LEU A 469 -6.29 -19.97 25.55
CA LEU A 469 -5.04 -20.61 25.12
C LEU A 469 -5.29 -21.79 24.17
N SER A 470 -6.44 -22.46 24.27
CA SER A 470 -6.82 -23.56 23.38
C SER A 470 -7.30 -23.11 21.99
N GLU A 471 -7.63 -21.83 21.79
CA GLU A 471 -8.20 -21.34 20.52
C GLU A 471 -7.19 -21.43 19.37
N LEU A 472 -5.96 -20.91 19.59
CA LEU A 472 -4.89 -20.99 18.59
C LEU A 472 -4.48 -22.44 18.31
N ASP A 473 -4.32 -23.24 19.37
CA ASP A 473 -3.94 -24.66 19.22
C ASP A 473 -5.04 -25.44 18.48
N SER A 474 -6.32 -25.22 18.79
CA SER A 474 -7.45 -25.80 18.07
C SER A 474 -7.46 -25.39 16.59
N TYR A 475 -7.20 -24.12 16.29
CA TYR A 475 -7.08 -23.67 14.90
C TYR A 475 -5.91 -24.36 14.18
N LEU A 476 -4.76 -24.53 14.83
CA LEU A 476 -3.59 -25.17 14.22
C LEU A 476 -3.80 -26.69 14.02
N GLU A 477 -4.53 -27.35 14.92
CA GLU A 477 -4.87 -28.77 14.85
C GLU A 477 -6.00 -29.10 13.86
N ASP A 478 -6.90 -28.15 13.59
CA ASP A 478 -7.94 -28.30 12.56
C ASP A 478 -7.32 -28.74 11.21
N GLY A 479 -8.05 -29.53 10.44
CA GLY A 479 -7.60 -29.94 9.09
C GLY A 479 -7.36 -28.75 8.15
N LEU A 480 -6.49 -28.95 7.16
CA LEU A 480 -6.25 -27.96 6.09
C LEU A 480 -7.44 -27.92 5.13
N LEU A 481 -7.78 -26.70 4.68
CA LEU A 481 -8.77 -26.53 3.63
C LEU A 481 -8.16 -26.77 2.23
N PRO A 482 -8.96 -27.29 1.27
CA PRO A 482 -8.52 -27.40 -0.12
C PRO A 482 -8.17 -26.04 -0.73
N ARG A 483 -7.14 -26.02 -1.57
CA ARG A 483 -6.76 -24.84 -2.35
C ARG A 483 -7.74 -24.67 -3.53
N LYS A 484 -8.72 -23.79 -3.38
CA LYS A 484 -9.59 -23.33 -4.46
C LYS A 484 -9.14 -21.94 -4.93
N ASP A 485 -9.29 -21.68 -6.23
CA ASP A 485 -8.86 -20.43 -6.86
C ASP A 485 -9.70 -19.21 -6.43
N ASP A 486 -10.95 -19.44 -6.00
CA ASP A 486 -11.91 -18.42 -5.57
C ASP A 486 -12.01 -18.27 -4.04
N PHE A 487 -11.05 -18.81 -3.28
CA PHE A 487 -11.09 -18.74 -1.82
C PHE A 487 -10.86 -17.32 -1.29
N ASP A 488 -11.86 -16.79 -0.60
CA ASP A 488 -11.80 -15.51 0.11
C ASP A 488 -11.47 -15.72 1.59
N ILE A 489 -10.25 -15.35 1.97
CA ILE A 489 -9.75 -15.49 3.34
C ILE A 489 -10.48 -14.58 4.32
N LEU A 490 -10.90 -13.38 3.92
CA LEU A 490 -11.56 -12.42 4.79
C LEU A 490 -12.97 -12.90 5.12
N ASN A 491 -13.72 -13.31 4.10
CA ASN A 491 -15.05 -13.90 4.29
C ASN A 491 -15.01 -15.20 5.09
N TRP A 492 -13.95 -16.02 4.95
CA TRP A 492 -13.77 -17.21 5.77
C TRP A 492 -13.61 -16.86 7.25
N TRP A 493 -12.70 -15.93 7.58
CA TRP A 493 -12.49 -15.51 8.97
C TRP A 493 -13.68 -14.76 9.57
N MET A 494 -14.41 -13.97 8.76
CA MET A 494 -15.68 -13.37 9.15
C MET A 494 -16.68 -14.44 9.61
N SER A 495 -16.85 -15.49 8.80
CA SER A 495 -17.80 -16.58 9.06
C SER A 495 -17.40 -17.47 10.24
N HIS A 496 -16.11 -17.51 10.60
CA HIS A 496 -15.58 -18.31 11.70
C HIS A 496 -15.23 -17.48 12.95
N SER A 497 -15.56 -16.20 12.98
CA SER A 497 -15.29 -15.30 14.11
C SER A 497 -15.99 -15.72 15.41
N SER A 498 -17.10 -16.46 15.34
CA SER A 498 -17.76 -17.03 16.52
C SER A 498 -17.01 -18.25 17.08
N LYS A 499 -16.35 -19.04 16.23
CA LYS A 499 -15.48 -20.16 16.64
C LYS A 499 -14.13 -19.66 17.15
N TYR A 500 -13.61 -18.61 16.51
CA TYR A 500 -12.28 -18.05 16.75
C TYR A 500 -12.31 -16.54 17.05
N PRO A 501 -12.92 -16.11 18.17
CA PRO A 501 -13.19 -14.69 18.44
C PRO A 501 -11.95 -13.83 18.71
N THR A 502 -10.87 -14.41 19.25
CA THR A 502 -9.63 -13.68 19.53
C THR A 502 -8.74 -13.70 18.29
N LEU A 503 -8.65 -14.87 17.66
CA LEU A 503 -7.83 -15.08 16.47
C LEU A 503 -8.37 -14.28 15.29
N SER A 504 -9.69 -14.18 15.11
CA SER A 504 -10.27 -13.36 14.03
C SER A 504 -9.89 -11.88 14.16
N LYS A 505 -9.78 -11.34 15.38
CA LYS A 505 -9.31 -9.96 15.62
C LYS A 505 -7.83 -9.81 15.29
N MET A 506 -7.01 -10.77 15.70
CA MET A 506 -5.59 -10.80 15.35
C MET A 506 -5.37 -10.88 13.84
N VAL A 507 -6.17 -11.70 13.17
CA VAL A 507 -6.15 -11.90 11.72
C VAL A 507 -6.49 -10.62 10.96
N GLN A 508 -7.51 -9.86 11.40
CA GLN A 508 -7.85 -8.58 10.77
C GLN A 508 -6.66 -7.62 10.76
N ASP A 509 -5.92 -7.54 11.87
CA ASP A 509 -4.77 -6.64 11.97
C ASP A 509 -3.56 -7.18 11.18
N VAL A 510 -3.34 -8.51 11.17
CA VAL A 510 -2.23 -9.16 10.44
C VAL A 510 -2.44 -9.14 8.92
N LEU A 511 -3.64 -9.46 8.44
CA LEU A 511 -3.93 -9.52 7.00
C LEU A 511 -3.96 -8.14 6.34
N ALA A 512 -4.10 -7.08 7.14
CA ALA A 512 -4.04 -5.69 6.69
C ALA A 512 -2.60 -5.13 6.57
N MET A 513 -1.56 -5.89 6.94
CA MET A 513 -0.19 -5.46 6.71
C MET A 513 0.06 -5.21 5.21
N PRO A 514 0.71 -4.11 4.81
CA PRO A 514 1.06 -3.86 3.41
C PRO A 514 2.44 -4.40 3.04
N SER A 515 2.59 -4.95 1.84
CA SER A 515 3.89 -5.34 1.26
C SER A 515 4.59 -4.21 0.51
N SER A 516 3.83 -3.25 -0.02
CA SER A 516 4.33 -2.08 -0.75
C SER A 516 3.84 -0.77 -0.11
N ALA A 517 4.66 0.26 -0.22
CA ALA A 517 4.30 1.62 0.17
C ALA A 517 3.73 2.46 -0.98
N VAL A 518 3.76 1.96 -2.21
CA VAL A 518 3.33 2.68 -3.43
C VAL A 518 2.18 1.94 -4.13
N HIS A 519 1.51 2.61 -5.08
CA HIS A 519 0.53 1.96 -5.97
C HIS A 519 1.23 1.48 -7.25
N CYS A 520 0.59 0.61 -8.05
CA CYS A 520 1.21 -0.05 -9.22
C CYS A 520 1.84 0.91 -10.21
N GLN A 521 1.13 1.99 -10.54
CA GLN A 521 1.63 2.98 -11.50
C GLN A 521 2.95 3.58 -11.02
N ALA A 522 3.02 3.95 -9.73
CA ALA A 522 4.23 4.48 -9.12
C ALA A 522 5.32 3.41 -8.94
N ALA A 523 4.95 2.13 -8.72
CA ALA A 523 5.91 1.04 -8.54
C ALA A 523 6.74 0.75 -9.81
N PHE A 524 6.18 1.04 -10.99
CA PHE A 524 6.87 0.91 -12.29
C PHE A 524 7.53 2.22 -12.77
N SER A 525 7.37 3.33 -12.06
CA SER A 525 8.04 4.60 -12.36
C SER A 525 9.40 4.69 -11.64
N SER A 526 10.38 5.31 -12.29
CA SER A 526 11.67 5.66 -11.69
C SER A 526 11.58 6.87 -10.76
N GLU A 527 10.62 7.76 -11.00
CA GLU A 527 10.36 8.92 -10.14
C GLU A 527 9.52 8.54 -8.91
N GLY A 528 8.89 7.36 -8.95
CA GLY A 528 7.94 6.92 -7.93
C GLY A 528 6.62 7.69 -8.05
N PRO A 529 5.89 7.88 -6.94
CA PRO A 529 4.66 8.67 -6.97
C PRO A 529 4.99 10.18 -7.08
N VAL A 530 4.29 10.87 -7.98
CA VAL A 530 4.56 12.26 -8.34
C VAL A 530 3.39 13.15 -7.94
N ILE A 531 3.69 14.33 -7.40
CA ILE A 531 2.68 15.39 -7.19
C ILE A 531 2.59 16.28 -8.44
N HIS A 532 1.36 16.62 -8.84
CA HIS A 532 1.13 17.54 -9.95
C HIS A 532 1.79 18.91 -9.69
N LYS A 533 2.44 19.44 -10.73
CA LYS A 533 3.21 20.70 -10.69
C LYS A 533 2.41 21.89 -10.14
N GLN A 534 1.10 21.91 -10.38
CA GLN A 534 0.21 22.99 -9.93
C GLN A 534 -0.05 22.94 -8.42
N TRP A 535 -0.04 21.75 -7.82
CA TRP A 535 -0.20 21.60 -6.37
C TRP A 535 1.13 21.77 -5.64
N SER A 536 2.26 21.43 -6.27
CA SER A 536 3.60 21.54 -5.66
C SER A 536 4.06 22.97 -5.35
N THR A 537 3.27 24.00 -5.69
CA THR A 537 3.53 25.40 -5.34
C THR A 537 2.68 25.89 -4.16
N LEU A 538 1.70 25.08 -3.73
CA LEU A 538 0.83 25.37 -2.59
C LEU A 538 1.56 25.12 -1.27
N ASN A 539 1.00 25.58 -0.16
CA ASN A 539 1.55 25.25 1.16
C ASN A 539 1.28 23.78 1.50
N ILE A 540 2.12 23.19 2.36
CA ILE A 540 2.04 21.76 2.71
C ILE A 540 0.69 21.34 3.29
N LYS A 541 0.00 22.20 4.06
CA LYS A 541 -1.31 21.87 4.64
C LYS A 541 -2.39 21.78 3.56
N THR A 542 -2.36 22.67 2.58
CA THR A 542 -3.24 22.63 1.42
C THR A 542 -2.94 21.40 0.56
N ILE A 543 -1.66 21.09 0.33
CA ILE A 543 -1.27 19.87 -0.39
C ILE A 543 -1.79 18.61 0.34
N GLU A 544 -1.57 18.52 1.66
CA GLU A 544 -2.08 17.42 2.49
C GLU A 544 -3.60 17.30 2.35
N ALA A 545 -4.32 18.42 2.45
CA ALA A 545 -5.77 18.44 2.31
C ALA A 545 -6.23 17.93 0.94
N LEU A 546 -5.64 18.39 -0.15
CA LEU A 546 -5.99 17.98 -1.51
C LEU A 546 -5.69 16.48 -1.75
N VAL A 547 -4.47 16.04 -1.42
CA VAL A 547 -4.02 14.65 -1.65
C VAL A 547 -4.85 13.66 -0.83
N CYS A 548 -5.04 13.92 0.47
CA CYS A 548 -5.81 13.03 1.33
C CYS A 548 -7.29 13.01 0.93
N THR A 549 -7.89 14.18 0.69
CA THR A 549 -9.31 14.26 0.32
C THR A 549 -9.58 13.53 -0.99
N ARG A 550 -8.66 13.63 -1.98
CA ARG A 550 -8.78 12.90 -3.25
C ARG A 550 -8.84 11.39 -3.03
N ASP A 551 -8.00 10.85 -2.15
CA ASP A 551 -7.98 9.42 -1.79
C ASP A 551 -9.24 8.98 -1.01
N TRP A 552 -9.85 9.87 -0.25
CA TRP A 552 -11.01 9.54 0.59
C TRP A 552 -12.34 9.58 -0.16
N ILE A 553 -12.47 10.47 -1.15
CA ILE A 553 -13.70 10.66 -1.92
C ILE A 553 -13.70 9.90 -3.26
N SER A 554 -12.58 9.29 -3.65
CA SER A 554 -12.49 8.36 -4.79
C SER A 554 -13.07 7.01 -4.46
#